data_AF-A0A6L9F6N8-F1
#
_entry.id   AF-A0A6L9F6N8-F1
#
_cell.length_a   1.000
_cell.length_b   1.000
_cell.length_c   1.000
_cell.angle_alpha   90.00
_cell.angle_beta   90.00
_cell.angle_gamma   90.00
#
_symmetry.space_group_name_H-M   'P 1'
#
loop_
_entity.id
_entity.type
_entity.pdbx_description
1 polymer ?
#
loop_
_entity_poly.entity_id
_entity_poly.type
_entity_poly.pdbx_seq_one_letter_code
_entity_poly.pdbx_strand_id
1 'polypeptide(L)'
;MMISNLQLAFIKNYLSQEGITKIHLQDDLVDHFSCVIEEYLEEGIHFDEAFKKAKGRITPDGAKKIEDDLNYLLTINNQIMIRKIVFLMGYFSVFLIITAFALYLPGILDKETSGLIAMGGIFSFSTFVLPFYFYQLYKKSLHKLQNS
;
A
#
# COMPACT_ATOMS: atom_id res chain seq x y z
N MET A 1 33.45 -1.23 11.51
CA MET A 1 34.33 -2.30 10.97
C MET A 1 33.57 -2.93 9.80
N MET A 2 34.11 -3.09 8.59
CA MET A 2 33.30 -3.62 7.45
C MET A 2 33.22 -5.15 7.44
N ILE A 3 32.02 -5.70 7.22
CA ILE A 3 31.84 -7.14 7.02
C ILE A 3 32.38 -7.62 5.66
N SER A 4 32.84 -8.87 5.61
CA SER A 4 33.43 -9.45 4.40
C SER A 4 32.39 -9.89 3.36
N ASN A 5 32.80 -10.01 2.10
CA ASN A 5 31.94 -10.52 1.01
C ASN A 5 31.38 -11.93 1.29
N LEU A 6 32.12 -12.77 2.04
CA LEU A 6 31.65 -14.11 2.45
C LEU A 6 30.51 -14.02 3.47
N GLN A 7 30.61 -13.11 4.44
CA GLN A 7 29.58 -12.86 5.44
C GLN A 7 28.33 -12.24 4.80
N LEU A 8 28.51 -11.36 3.82
CA LEU A 8 27.42 -10.77 3.04
C LEU A 8 26.67 -11.85 2.24
N ALA A 9 27.39 -12.75 1.59
CA ALA A 9 26.80 -13.90 0.90
C ALA A 9 26.05 -14.84 1.87
N PHE A 10 26.56 -15.02 3.09
CA PHE A 10 25.88 -15.79 4.13
C PHE A 10 24.53 -15.16 4.52
N ILE A 11 24.49 -13.84 4.75
CA ILE A 11 23.24 -13.12 5.09
C ILE A 11 22.24 -13.22 3.93
N LYS A 12 22.70 -13.05 2.68
CA LYS A 12 21.84 -13.15 1.49
C LYS A 12 21.23 -14.55 1.32
N ASN A 13 22.04 -15.59 1.53
CA ASN A 13 21.56 -16.98 1.49
C ASN A 13 20.56 -17.27 2.62
N TYR A 14 20.83 -16.77 3.83
CA TYR A 14 19.89 -16.87 4.96
C TYR A 14 18.52 -16.25 4.62
N LEU A 15 18.49 -15.02 4.10
CA LEU A 15 17.23 -14.36 3.73
C LEU A 15 16.48 -15.08 2.60
N SER A 16 17.22 -15.66 1.66
CA SER A 16 16.65 -16.48 0.58
C SER A 16 16.02 -17.77 1.11
N GLN A 17 16.68 -18.41 2.09
CA GLN A 17 16.18 -19.63 2.74
C GLN A 17 14.95 -19.38 3.61
N GLU A 18 14.87 -18.22 4.27
CA GLU A 18 13.70 -17.80 5.04
C GLU A 18 12.48 -17.49 4.15
N GLY A 19 12.65 -17.46 2.82
CA GLY A 19 11.56 -17.36 1.85
C GLY A 19 11.23 -15.95 1.40
N ILE A 20 12.19 -15.02 1.50
CA ILE A 20 12.07 -13.69 0.87
C ILE A 20 12.18 -13.84 -0.65
N THR A 21 11.14 -13.42 -1.36
CA THR A 21 11.05 -13.50 -2.82
C THR A 21 11.33 -12.16 -3.48
N LYS A 22 11.10 -11.05 -2.77
CA LYS A 22 11.33 -9.70 -3.29
C LYS A 22 12.81 -9.32 -3.23
N ILE A 23 13.43 -9.17 -4.40
CA ILE A 23 14.84 -8.81 -4.55
C ILE A 23 15.17 -7.48 -3.86
N HIS A 24 14.37 -6.43 -4.08
CA HIS A 24 14.61 -5.13 -3.44
C HIS A 24 14.57 -5.20 -1.91
N LEU A 25 13.58 -5.90 -1.35
CA LEU A 25 13.47 -6.09 0.09
C LEU A 25 14.64 -6.92 0.63
N GLN A 26 15.09 -7.92 -0.12
CA GLN A 26 16.27 -8.70 0.24
C GLN A 26 17.51 -7.81 0.31
N ASP A 27 17.77 -7.00 -0.71
CA ASP A 27 18.94 -6.13 -0.73
C ASP A 27 18.88 -5.07 0.40
N ASP A 28 17.70 -4.48 0.66
CA ASP A 28 17.48 -3.56 1.79
C ASP A 28 17.73 -4.23 3.15
N LEU A 29 17.28 -5.49 3.31
CA LEU A 29 17.51 -6.25 4.52
C LEU A 29 18.98 -6.66 4.67
N VAL A 30 19.66 -7.03 3.58
CA VAL A 30 21.10 -7.32 3.62
C VAL A 30 21.85 -6.09 4.10
N ASP A 31 21.56 -4.90 3.57
CA ASP A 31 22.18 -3.65 4.00
C ASP A 31 21.90 -3.37 5.49
N HIS A 32 20.65 -3.52 5.92
CA HIS A 32 20.29 -3.30 7.32
C HIS A 32 20.94 -4.30 8.28
N PHE A 33 20.97 -5.59 7.93
CA PHE A 33 21.70 -6.61 8.70
C PHE A 33 23.19 -6.28 8.76
N SER A 34 23.75 -5.78 7.66
CA SER A 34 25.17 -5.39 7.60
C SER A 34 25.46 -4.27 8.59
N CYS A 35 24.73 -3.15 8.53
CA CYS A 35 24.93 -2.03 9.47
C CYS A 35 24.80 -2.45 10.95
N VAL A 36 23.81 -3.30 11.28
CA VAL A 36 23.59 -3.74 12.67
C VAL A 36 24.68 -4.70 13.14
N ILE A 37 25.17 -5.58 12.27
CA ILE A 37 26.28 -6.48 12.62
C ILE A 37 27.57 -5.68 12.80
N GLU A 38 27.83 -4.70 11.93
CA GLU A 38 29.00 -3.83 12.05
C GLU A 38 29.01 -3.04 13.37
N GLU A 39 27.86 -2.57 13.85
CA GLU A 39 27.70 -1.96 15.18
C GLU A 39 28.17 -2.93 16.30
N TYR A 40 27.72 -4.18 16.28
CA TYR A 40 28.13 -5.18 17.27
C TYR A 40 29.60 -5.60 17.15
N LEU A 41 30.16 -5.63 15.94
CA LEU A 41 31.58 -5.91 15.73
C LEU A 41 32.46 -4.79 16.31
N GLU A 42 32.02 -3.54 16.27
CA GLU A 42 32.71 -2.41 16.90
C GLU A 42 32.71 -2.48 18.42
N GLU A 43 31.69 -3.09 19.01
CA GLU A 43 31.63 -3.40 20.44
C GLU A 43 32.51 -4.61 20.83
N GLY A 44 33.22 -5.23 19.87
CA GLY A 44 34.10 -6.37 20.09
C GLY A 44 33.40 -7.73 20.12
N ILE A 45 32.13 -7.80 19.69
CA ILE A 45 31.39 -9.07 19.60
C ILE A 45 31.82 -9.82 18.34
N HIS A 46 31.93 -11.15 18.41
CA HIS A 46 32.22 -11.98 17.23
C HIS A 46 31.02 -12.06 16.28
N PHE A 47 31.30 -12.20 14.97
CA PHE A 47 30.28 -12.24 13.91
C PHE A 47 29.11 -13.19 14.17
N ASP A 48 29.35 -14.42 14.63
CA ASP A 48 28.27 -15.41 14.84
C ASP A 48 27.28 -14.95 15.92
N GLU A 49 27.79 -14.34 16.99
CA GLU A 49 26.96 -13.80 18.06
C GLU A 49 26.28 -12.48 17.64
N ALA A 50 27.01 -11.62 16.91
CA ALA A 50 26.46 -10.40 16.31
C ALA A 50 25.32 -10.70 15.34
N PHE A 51 25.47 -11.73 14.49
CA PHE A 51 24.44 -12.18 13.56
C PHE A 51 23.21 -12.72 14.31
N LYS A 52 23.41 -13.51 15.37
CA LYS A 52 22.31 -14.02 16.20
C LYS A 52 21.54 -12.88 16.88
N LYS A 53 22.24 -11.85 17.38
CA LYS A 53 21.63 -10.64 17.95
C LYS A 53 20.88 -9.84 16.87
N ALA A 54 21.50 -9.62 15.71
CA ALA A 54 20.88 -8.94 14.57
C ALA A 54 19.61 -9.67 14.09
N LYS A 55 19.64 -11.01 13.97
CA LYS A 55 18.48 -11.83 13.63
C LYS A 55 17.33 -11.62 14.62
N GLY A 56 17.62 -11.62 15.91
CA GLY A 56 16.61 -11.37 16.96
C GLY A 56 16.05 -9.95 16.96
N ARG A 57 16.86 -8.95 16.57
CA ARG A 57 16.48 -7.54 16.51
C ARG A 57 15.66 -7.20 15.26
N ILE A 58 16.09 -7.69 14.10
CA ILE A 58 15.54 -7.30 12.79
C ILE A 58 14.40 -8.23 12.39
N THR A 59 14.55 -9.54 12.59
CA THR A 59 13.59 -10.57 12.17
C THR A 59 13.12 -11.42 13.37
N PRO A 60 12.56 -10.81 14.45
CA PRO A 60 12.14 -11.56 15.64
C PRO A 60 11.10 -12.64 15.31
N ASP A 61 10.21 -12.36 14.37
CA ASP A 61 9.12 -13.23 13.93
C ASP A 61 9.41 -13.93 12.58
N GLY A 62 10.67 -13.90 12.13
CA GLY A 62 11.10 -14.45 10.84
C GLY A 62 11.10 -13.43 9.70
N ALA A 63 11.97 -13.65 8.71
CA ALA A 63 12.21 -12.67 7.65
C ALA A 63 11.05 -12.60 6.65
N LYS A 64 10.33 -13.71 6.44
CA LYS A 64 9.15 -13.77 5.58
C LYS A 64 8.00 -12.89 6.05
N LYS A 65 7.82 -12.75 7.37
CA LYS A 65 6.76 -11.91 7.94
C LYS A 65 6.93 -10.44 7.53
N ILE A 66 8.18 -9.97 7.40
CA ILE A 66 8.47 -8.62 6.90
C ILE A 66 7.97 -8.46 5.46
N GLU A 67 8.17 -9.46 4.60
CA GLU A 67 7.66 -9.44 3.23
C GLU A 67 6.13 -9.49 3.18
N ASP A 68 5.51 -10.33 4.01
CA ASP A 68 4.06 -10.44 4.12
C ASP A 68 3.43 -9.13 4.63
N ASP A 69 4.00 -8.51 5.65
CA ASP A 69 3.57 -7.22 6.18
C ASP A 69 3.75 -6.10 5.14
N LEU A 70 4.86 -6.10 4.41
CA LEU A 70 5.09 -5.15 3.31
C LEU A 70 4.05 -5.36 2.19
N ASN A 71 3.79 -6.61 1.79
CA ASN A 71 2.77 -6.95 0.81
C ASN A 71 1.38 -6.49 1.26
N TYR A 72 1.05 -6.73 2.52
CA TYR A 72 -0.19 -6.31 3.14
C TYR A 72 -0.32 -4.78 3.13
N LEU A 73 0.70 -4.05 3.56
CA LEU A 73 0.72 -2.59 3.57
C LEU A 73 0.58 -2.00 2.17
N LEU A 74 1.34 -2.51 1.18
CA LEU A 74 1.23 -2.06 -0.21
C LEU A 74 -0.17 -2.33 -0.79
N THR A 75 -0.73 -3.51 -0.48
CA THR A 75 -2.08 -3.90 -0.94
C THR A 75 -3.16 -3.05 -0.30
N ILE A 76 -3.13 -2.88 1.02
CA ILE A 76 -4.12 -2.10 1.76
C ILE A 76 -4.00 -0.62 1.44
N ASN A 77 -2.79 -0.07 1.37
CA ASN A 77 -2.61 1.34 1.06
C ASN A 77 -3.24 1.68 -0.30
N ASN A 78 -3.02 0.83 -1.32
CA ASN A 78 -3.67 0.98 -2.61
C ASN A 78 -5.19 0.90 -2.50
N GLN A 79 -5.73 -0.08 -1.76
CA GLN A 79 -7.18 -0.20 -1.57
C GLN A 79 -7.80 1.00 -0.83
N ILE A 80 -7.12 1.55 0.18
CA ILE A 80 -7.56 2.73 0.93
C ILE A 80 -7.53 3.96 0.02
N MET A 81 -6.45 4.16 -0.74
CA MET A 81 -6.31 5.28 -1.68
C MET A 81 -7.44 5.30 -2.71
N ILE A 82 -7.74 4.16 -3.33
CA ILE A 82 -8.80 4.10 -4.34
C ILE A 82 -10.18 4.38 -3.71
N ARG A 83 -10.44 3.85 -2.50
CA ARG A 83 -11.69 4.17 -1.78
C ARG A 83 -11.82 5.68 -1.53
N LYS A 84 -10.75 6.35 -1.08
CA LYS A 84 -10.76 7.81 -0.85
C LYS A 84 -11.08 8.58 -2.13
N ILE A 85 -10.48 8.21 -3.26
CA ILE A 85 -10.73 8.85 -4.57
C ILE A 85 -12.20 8.72 -4.97
N VAL A 86 -12.80 7.54 -4.79
CA VAL A 86 -14.20 7.32 -5.18
C VAL A 86 -15.16 8.08 -4.29
N PHE A 87 -14.91 8.14 -2.98
CA PHE A 87 -15.71 9.00 -2.10
C PHE A 87 -15.58 10.47 -2.48
N LEU A 88 -14.37 10.94 -2.76
CA LEU A 88 -14.13 12.32 -3.20
C LEU A 88 -14.88 12.64 -4.51
N MET A 89 -14.81 11.76 -5.50
CA MET A 89 -15.55 11.91 -6.76
C MET A 89 -17.06 11.87 -6.54
N GLY A 90 -17.55 11.00 -5.66
CA GLY A 90 -18.97 10.97 -5.28
C GLY A 90 -19.44 12.29 -4.65
N TYR A 91 -18.66 12.84 -3.70
CA TYR A 91 -18.95 14.16 -3.14
C TYR A 91 -18.92 15.26 -4.19
N PHE A 92 -17.95 15.23 -5.10
CA PHE A 92 -17.83 16.20 -6.18
C PHE A 92 -19.05 16.15 -7.13
N SER A 93 -19.50 14.96 -7.51
CA SER A 93 -20.70 14.79 -8.33
C SER A 93 -21.95 15.34 -7.65
N VAL A 94 -22.15 15.02 -6.37
CA VAL A 94 -23.29 15.54 -5.58
C VAL A 94 -23.20 17.06 -5.45
N PHE A 95 -22.01 17.59 -5.19
CA PHE A 95 -21.77 19.03 -5.10
C PHE A 95 -22.13 19.76 -6.41
N LEU A 96 -21.77 19.22 -7.57
CA LEU A 96 -22.16 19.79 -8.87
C LEU A 96 -23.67 19.81 -9.05
N ILE A 97 -24.36 18.72 -8.70
CA ILE A 97 -25.82 18.64 -8.81
C ILE A 97 -26.48 19.67 -7.89
N ILE A 98 -26.07 19.74 -6.61
CA ILE A 98 -26.61 20.70 -5.64
C ILE A 98 -26.37 22.14 -6.13
N THR A 99 -25.15 22.44 -6.60
CA THR A 99 -24.79 23.78 -7.07
C THR A 99 -25.62 24.17 -8.30
N ALA A 100 -25.87 23.24 -9.23
CA ALA A 100 -26.71 23.49 -10.39
C ALA A 100 -28.13 23.93 -9.98
N PHE A 101 -28.77 23.21 -9.05
CA PHE A 101 -30.09 23.57 -8.55
C PHE A 101 -30.09 24.84 -7.71
N ALA A 102 -29.10 25.00 -6.82
CA ALA A 102 -28.99 26.14 -5.93
C ALA A 102 -28.79 27.46 -6.66
N LEU A 103 -28.11 27.46 -7.82
CA LEU A 103 -27.91 28.66 -8.64
C LEU A 103 -29.05 28.90 -9.65
N TYR A 104 -29.78 27.85 -10.03
CA TYR A 104 -30.97 27.97 -10.87
C TYR A 104 -32.14 28.63 -10.13
N LEU A 105 -32.39 28.22 -8.87
CA LEU A 105 -33.55 28.69 -8.10
C LEU A 105 -33.61 30.23 -7.90
N PRO A 106 -32.52 30.94 -7.56
CA PRO A 106 -32.48 32.41 -7.49
C PRO A 106 -32.35 33.09 -8.87
N GLY A 107 -32.28 32.34 -9.97
CA GLY A 107 -32.14 32.89 -11.33
C GLY A 107 -30.74 33.40 -11.66
N ILE A 108 -29.70 32.94 -10.96
CA ILE A 108 -28.31 33.34 -11.23
C ILE A 108 -27.77 32.64 -12.48
N LEU A 109 -28.19 31.38 -12.71
CA LEU A 109 -27.86 30.61 -13.90
C LEU A 109 -29.09 30.39 -14.77
N ASP A 110 -28.89 30.50 -16.08
CA ASP A 110 -29.89 30.09 -17.07
C ASP A 110 -30.17 28.59 -17.01
N LYS A 111 -31.38 28.21 -17.43
CA LYS A 111 -31.86 26.83 -17.44
C LYS A 111 -30.92 25.89 -18.20
N GLU A 112 -30.39 26.34 -19.34
CA GLU A 112 -29.49 25.54 -20.17
C GLU A 112 -28.16 25.27 -19.45
N THR A 113 -27.54 26.31 -18.90
CA THR A 113 -26.26 26.20 -18.19
C THR A 113 -26.39 25.36 -16.92
N SER A 114 -27.44 25.58 -16.12
CA SER A 114 -27.68 24.76 -14.92
C SER A 114 -27.92 23.29 -15.29
N GLY A 115 -28.69 23.04 -16.36
CA GLY A 115 -28.93 21.70 -16.89
C GLY A 115 -27.64 20.96 -17.27
N LEU A 116 -26.72 21.64 -17.97
CA LEU A 116 -25.43 21.05 -18.35
C LEU A 116 -24.57 20.69 -17.14
N ILE A 117 -24.53 21.53 -16.11
CA ILE A 117 -23.76 21.26 -14.87
C ILE A 117 -24.37 20.06 -14.13
N ALA A 118 -25.70 20.00 -14.00
CA ALA A 118 -26.38 18.87 -13.39
C ALA A 118 -26.13 17.56 -14.15
N MET A 119 -26.20 17.59 -15.49
CA MET A 119 -25.90 16.43 -16.34
C MET A 119 -24.45 15.97 -16.19
N GLY A 120 -23.48 16.90 -16.09
CA GLY A 120 -22.08 16.56 -15.80
C GLY A 120 -21.90 15.88 -14.43
N GLY A 121 -22.62 16.35 -13.41
CA GLY A 121 -22.66 15.71 -12.10
C GLY A 121 -23.21 14.28 -12.15
N ILE A 122 -24.32 14.05 -12.85
CA ILE A 122 -24.92 12.72 -13.01
C ILE A 122 -24.01 11.79 -13.84
N PHE A 123 -23.43 12.30 -14.92
CA PHE A 123 -22.53 11.53 -15.78
C PHE A 123 -21.27 11.08 -15.04
N SER A 124 -20.65 11.98 -14.26
CA SER A 124 -19.48 11.65 -13.44
C SER A 124 -19.82 10.61 -12.37
N PHE A 125 -20.98 10.73 -11.71
CA PHE A 125 -21.46 9.74 -10.75
C PHE A 125 -21.63 8.36 -11.41
N SER A 126 -22.27 8.33 -12.58
CA SER A 126 -22.53 7.08 -13.31
C SER A 126 -21.26 6.41 -13.83
N THR A 127 -20.24 7.17 -14.21
CA THR A 127 -19.03 6.62 -14.84
C THR A 127 -17.98 6.22 -13.80
N PHE A 128 -17.86 6.95 -12.68
CA PHE A 128 -16.83 6.68 -11.69
C PHE A 128 -17.35 5.92 -10.46
N VAL A 129 -18.46 6.37 -9.88
CA VAL A 129 -18.93 5.85 -8.59
C VAL A 129 -19.57 4.48 -8.75
N LEU A 130 -20.47 4.32 -9.73
CA LEU A 130 -21.21 3.07 -9.93
C LEU A 130 -20.30 1.89 -10.34
N PRO A 131 -19.45 1.98 -11.38
CA PRO A 131 -18.59 0.85 -11.77
C PRO A 131 -17.65 0.44 -10.64
N PHE A 132 -17.16 1.42 -9.87
CA PHE A 132 -16.31 1.12 -8.73
C PHE A 132 -17.05 0.45 -7.58
N TYR A 133 -18.28 0.88 -7.28
CA TYR A 133 -19.11 0.22 -6.28
C TYR A 133 -19.39 -1.25 -6.65
N PHE A 134 -19.76 -1.51 -7.90
CA PHE A 134 -19.95 -2.88 -8.40
C PHE A 134 -18.67 -3.70 -8.41
N TYR A 135 -17.53 -3.10 -8.79
CA TYR A 135 -16.22 -3.77 -8.74
C TYR A 135 -15.87 -4.21 -7.31
N GLN A 136 -16.10 -3.35 -6.31
CA GLN A 136 -15.89 -3.71 -4.91
C GLN A 136 -16.81 -4.84 -4.45
N LEU A 137 -18.09 -4.81 -4.83
CA LEU A 137 -19.03 -5.89 -4.53
C LEU A 137 -18.58 -7.22 -5.15
N TYR A 138 -18.16 -7.19 -6.42
CA TYR A 138 -17.65 -8.36 -7.12
C TYR A 138 -16.42 -8.95 -6.43
N LYS A 139 -15.40 -8.11 -6.13
CA LYS A 139 -14.18 -8.57 -5.45
C LYS A 139 -14.49 -9.16 -4.06
N LYS A 140 -15.41 -8.54 -3.31
CA LYS A 140 -15.84 -9.05 -2.00
C LYS A 140 -16.55 -10.41 -2.12
N SER A 141 -17.33 -10.63 -3.17
CA SER A 141 -18.01 -11.90 -3.40
C SER A 141 -17.03 -13.05 -3.74
N LEU A 142 -16.00 -12.79 -4.54
CA LEU A 142 -14.96 -13.77 -4.87
C LEU A 142 -14.18 -14.22 -3.63
N HIS A 143 -13.78 -13.28 -2.76
CA HIS A 143 -13.10 -13.63 -1.52
C HIS A 143 -13.97 -14.50 -0.59
N LYS A 144 -15.29 -14.33 -0.62
CA LYS A 144 -16.21 -15.15 0.18
C LYS A 144 -16.33 -16.58 -0.36
N LEU A 145 -16.20 -16.77 -1.69
CA LEU A 145 -16.26 -18.08 -2.34
C LEU A 145 -14.96 -18.89 -2.17
N GLN A 146 -13.80 -18.24 -2.11
CA GLN A 146 -12.52 -18.92 -1.90
C GLN A 146 -12.27 -19.35 -0.44
N ASN A 147 -13.02 -18.78 0.51
CA ASN A 147 -12.93 -19.06 1.94
C ASN A 147 -14.12 -19.89 2.47
N SER A 148 -14.94 -20.47 1.59
CA SER A 148 -16.07 -21.36 1.90
C SER A 148 -15.83 -22.76 1.38
#